data_AF-A0A2T0XX73-F1
#
_entry.id   AF-A0A2T0XX73-F1
#
_cell.length_a   1.000
_cell.length_b   1.000
_cell.length_c   1.000
_cell.angle_alpha   90.00
_cell.angle_beta   90.00
_cell.angle_gamma   90.00
#
_symmetry.space_group_name_H-M   'P 1'
#
loop_
_entity.id
_entity.type
_entity.pdbx_description
1 polymer ?
#
loop_
_entity_poly.entity_id
_entity_poly.type
_entity_poly.pdbx_seq_one_letter_code
_entity_poly.pdbx_strand_id
1 'polypeptide(L)'
;MRSSELARLAGVSVRTLRHYHRVGVLDEPARGGNGYRRYDVHDLVRVLRIRRLAALGIPLAQVPALLERTETDGPAADSDQLLDELDRELAGQMARLARQREVIAQLRDHHAAPDLPPELAPFFRASPSVGVLARIDRDQTVLLAHLAGEEGMPHLARLYERLSDALLAARGSDLSERFDRLGPDSSDAEVTALVDAFLEVYGPVVDELASARVPLDLGGTEDYFTEFTDTLLNEQQLRAFKLLEARLVERSTRDEVAVEPPPQTRSRGMRRSQFWE
;
A
#
# COMPACT_ATOMS: atom_id res chain seq x y z
N MET A 1 -51.81 16.05 -9.55
CA MET A 1 -50.63 16.23 -10.44
C MET A 1 -50.41 14.99 -11.29
N ARG A 2 -49.88 15.14 -12.51
CA ARG A 2 -49.42 14.00 -13.34
C ARG A 2 -47.94 13.69 -13.04
N SER A 3 -47.43 12.51 -13.44
CA SER A 3 -46.03 12.13 -13.19
C SER A 3 -45.01 13.16 -13.68
N SER A 4 -45.23 13.79 -14.84
CA SER A 4 -44.33 14.82 -15.38
C SER A 4 -44.30 16.09 -14.55
N GLU A 5 -45.45 16.49 -14.02
CA GLU A 5 -45.59 17.67 -13.16
C GLU A 5 -44.96 17.42 -11.79
N LEU A 6 -45.24 16.25 -11.18
CA LEU A 6 -44.61 15.82 -9.93
C LEU A 6 -43.08 15.78 -10.07
N ALA A 7 -42.58 15.15 -11.14
CA ALA A 7 -41.16 15.05 -11.42
C ALA A 7 -40.50 16.43 -11.52
N ARG A 8 -41.13 17.35 -12.25
CA ARG A 8 -40.67 18.74 -12.40
C ARG A 8 -40.63 19.47 -11.05
N LEU A 9 -41.70 19.39 -10.25
CA LEU A 9 -41.78 20.05 -8.95
C LEU A 9 -40.80 19.46 -7.93
N ALA A 10 -40.59 18.14 -7.95
CA ALA A 10 -39.63 17.47 -7.09
C ALA A 10 -38.17 17.59 -7.59
N GLY A 11 -37.96 18.14 -8.79
CA GLY A 11 -36.65 18.22 -9.45
C GLY A 11 -36.01 16.85 -9.70
N VAL A 12 -36.82 15.85 -10.05
CA VAL A 12 -36.38 14.50 -10.44
C VAL A 12 -36.84 14.17 -11.85
N SER A 13 -36.30 13.13 -12.46
CA SER A 13 -36.80 12.65 -13.74
C SER A 13 -38.06 11.77 -13.56
N VAL A 14 -38.90 11.67 -14.60
CA VAL A 14 -40.00 10.68 -14.61
C VAL A 14 -39.45 9.25 -14.50
N ARG A 15 -38.23 9.00 -15.01
CA ARG A 15 -37.52 7.72 -14.83
C ARG A 15 -37.20 7.46 -13.35
N THR A 16 -36.80 8.48 -12.60
CA THR A 16 -36.54 8.39 -11.16
C THR A 16 -37.82 8.05 -10.40
N LEU A 17 -38.96 8.69 -10.73
CA LEU A 17 -40.25 8.33 -10.13
C LEU A 17 -40.62 6.86 -10.39
N ARG A 18 -40.46 6.38 -11.63
CA ARG A 18 -40.67 4.96 -11.96
C ARG A 18 -39.74 4.05 -11.18
N HIS A 19 -38.49 4.47 -10.99
CA HIS A 19 -37.53 3.73 -10.19
C HIS A 19 -37.98 3.64 -8.73
N TYR A 20 -38.42 4.75 -8.13
CA TYR A 20 -38.91 4.80 -6.75
C TYR A 20 -40.11 3.87 -6.53
N HIS A 21 -41.07 3.87 -7.47
CA HIS A 21 -42.17 2.89 -7.42
C HIS A 21 -41.68 1.45 -7.53
N ARG A 22 -40.77 1.17 -8.46
CA ARG A 22 -40.25 -0.18 -8.69
C ARG A 22 -39.49 -0.74 -7.47
N VAL A 23 -38.78 0.10 -6.73
CA VAL A 23 -38.06 -0.33 -5.51
C VAL A 23 -38.91 -0.22 -4.24
N GLY A 24 -40.18 0.17 -4.36
CA GLY A 24 -41.12 0.23 -3.25
C GLY A 24 -40.92 1.39 -2.27
N VAL A 25 -40.08 2.38 -2.59
CA VAL A 25 -39.88 3.55 -1.71
C VAL A 25 -41.01 4.59 -1.84
N LEU A 26 -41.72 4.56 -2.97
CA LEU A 26 -42.87 5.41 -3.24
C LEU A 26 -44.04 4.54 -3.71
N ASP A 27 -45.17 4.59 -3.03
CA ASP A 27 -46.35 3.81 -3.40
C ASP A 27 -46.91 4.23 -4.76
N GLU A 28 -47.50 3.29 -5.50
CA GLU A 28 -48.15 3.62 -6.75
C GLU A 28 -49.50 4.31 -6.48
N PRO A 29 -49.71 5.56 -6.93
CA PRO A 29 -50.96 6.25 -6.69
C PRO A 29 -52.09 5.67 -7.56
N ALA A 30 -53.32 6.00 -7.19
CA ALA A 30 -54.51 5.63 -7.96
C ALA A 30 -54.43 6.13 -9.41
N ARG A 31 -54.96 5.32 -10.32
CA ARG A 31 -55.15 5.70 -11.72
C ARG A 31 -56.49 6.43 -11.85
N GLY A 32 -56.50 7.58 -12.51
CA GLY A 32 -57.74 8.28 -12.84
C GLY A 32 -58.53 7.56 -13.94
N GLY A 33 -59.78 7.99 -14.20
CA GLY A 33 -60.64 7.41 -15.25
C GLY A 33 -60.09 7.49 -16.69
N ASN A 34 -58.99 8.21 -16.91
CA ASN A 34 -58.25 8.29 -18.16
C ASN A 34 -57.00 7.38 -18.19
N GLY A 35 -56.82 6.50 -17.20
CA GLY A 35 -55.72 5.54 -17.11
C GLY A 35 -54.39 6.10 -16.57
N TYR A 36 -54.27 7.42 -16.38
CA TYR A 36 -53.03 8.05 -15.89
C TYR A 36 -52.96 8.06 -14.35
N ARG A 37 -51.75 7.87 -13.81
CA ARG A 37 -51.44 8.07 -12.38
C ARG A 37 -51.74 9.51 -11.95
N ARG A 38 -52.45 9.68 -10.84
CA ARG A 38 -52.72 10.99 -10.23
C ARG A 38 -52.05 11.07 -8.87
N TYR A 39 -51.12 12.01 -8.74
CA TYR A 39 -50.42 12.28 -7.50
C TYR A 39 -51.03 13.47 -6.77
N ASP A 40 -51.00 13.45 -5.45
CA ASP A 40 -51.39 14.56 -4.59
C ASP A 40 -50.17 15.28 -3.99
N VAL A 41 -50.43 16.26 -3.10
CA VAL A 41 -49.37 17.04 -2.45
C VAL A 41 -48.54 16.18 -1.49
N HIS A 42 -49.13 15.16 -0.87
CA HIS A 42 -48.41 14.24 0.03
C HIS A 42 -47.40 13.40 -0.75
N ASP A 43 -47.73 12.95 -1.96
CA ASP A 43 -46.78 12.29 -2.86
C ASP A 43 -45.57 13.19 -3.17
N LEU A 44 -45.82 14.47 -3.45
CA LEU A 44 -44.74 15.44 -3.70
C LEU A 44 -43.85 15.61 -2.46
N VAL A 45 -44.44 15.78 -1.28
CA VAL A 45 -43.69 15.86 -0.03
C VAL A 45 -42.87 14.59 0.20
N ARG A 46 -43.45 13.41 -0.05
CA ARG A 46 -42.75 12.13 0.09
C ARG A 46 -41.56 12.04 -0.86
N VAL A 47 -41.72 12.38 -2.14
CA VAL A 47 -40.62 12.39 -3.12
C VAL A 47 -39.51 13.36 -2.71
N LEU A 48 -39.86 14.54 -2.21
CA LEU A 48 -38.90 15.53 -1.73
C LEU A 48 -38.11 15.02 -0.51
N ARG A 49 -38.77 14.33 0.43
CA ARG A 49 -38.12 13.71 1.59
C ARG A 49 -37.21 12.56 1.17
N ILE A 50 -37.67 11.66 0.29
CA ILE A 50 -36.85 10.57 -0.29
C ILE A 50 -35.59 11.14 -0.92
N ARG A 51 -35.73 12.19 -1.76
CA ARG A 51 -34.60 12.83 -2.43
C ARG A 51 -33.61 13.42 -1.43
N ARG A 52 -34.08 14.04 -0.34
CA ARG A 52 -33.20 14.62 0.68
C ARG A 52 -32.40 13.54 1.40
N LEU A 53 -33.04 12.46 1.83
CA LEU A 53 -32.36 11.34 2.51
C LEU A 53 -31.35 10.65 1.58
N ALA A 54 -31.75 10.40 0.33
CA ALA A 54 -30.84 9.82 -0.67
C ALA A 54 -29.62 10.74 -0.95
N ALA A 55 -29.81 12.07 -0.92
CA ALA A 55 -28.72 13.02 -1.09
C ALA A 55 -27.73 13.06 0.09
N LEU A 56 -28.15 12.60 1.28
CA LEU A 56 -27.26 12.42 2.42
C LEU A 56 -26.44 11.12 2.33
N GLY A 57 -26.67 10.28 1.31
CA GLY A 57 -25.99 8.99 1.15
C GLY A 57 -26.78 7.80 1.71
N ILE A 58 -27.98 8.03 2.26
CA ILE A 58 -28.80 6.95 2.81
C ILE A 58 -29.29 6.03 1.66
N PRO A 59 -29.07 4.71 1.74
CA PRO A 59 -29.54 3.78 0.73
C PRO A 59 -31.06 3.83 0.56
N LEU A 60 -31.55 3.88 -0.68
CA LEU A 60 -32.99 3.98 -0.98
C LEU A 60 -33.85 2.90 -0.32
N ALA A 61 -33.28 1.71 -0.05
CA ALA A 61 -33.98 0.62 0.62
C ALA A 61 -34.27 0.90 2.10
N GLN A 62 -33.48 1.76 2.76
CA GLN A 62 -33.67 2.11 4.17
C GLN A 62 -34.61 3.32 4.36
N VAL A 63 -34.78 4.13 3.31
CA VAL A 63 -35.59 5.35 3.33
C VAL A 63 -37.04 5.14 3.81
N PRO A 64 -37.79 4.09 3.42
CA PRO A 64 -39.17 3.90 3.88
C PRO A 64 -39.28 3.82 5.40
N ALA A 65 -38.46 2.98 6.04
CA ALA A 65 -38.47 2.80 7.49
C ALA A 65 -38.18 4.10 8.23
N LEU A 66 -37.29 4.94 7.71
CA LEU A 66 -36.98 6.24 8.30
C LEU A 66 -38.13 7.23 8.19
N LEU A 67 -38.81 7.25 7.04
CA LEU A 67 -39.97 8.11 6.83
C LEU A 67 -41.13 7.72 7.74
N GLU A 68 -41.39 6.41 7.87
CA GLU A 68 -42.43 5.85 8.73
C GLU A 68 -42.19 6.18 10.21
N ARG A 69 -40.97 5.95 10.72
CA ARG A 69 -40.60 6.28 12.11
C ARG A 69 -40.76 7.76 12.43
N THR A 70 -40.41 8.65 11.48
CA THR A 70 -40.61 10.10 11.66
C THR A 70 -42.10 10.47 11.75
N GLU A 71 -42.97 9.71 11.08
CA GLU A 71 -44.41 9.93 11.05
C GLU A 71 -45.13 9.34 12.28
N THR A 72 -44.63 8.24 12.86
CA THR A 72 -45.25 7.55 14.01
C THR A 72 -44.68 7.96 15.37
N ASP A 73 -43.36 8.11 15.50
CA ASP A 73 -42.68 8.15 16.81
C ASP A 73 -42.21 9.56 17.20
N GLY A 74 -42.36 10.52 16.29
CA GLY A 74 -41.85 11.88 16.45
C GLY A 74 -40.33 11.99 16.22
N PRO A 75 -39.79 13.22 16.12
CA PRO A 75 -38.49 13.48 15.51
C PRO A 75 -37.22 13.09 16.32
N ALA A 76 -37.30 12.54 17.53
CA ALA A 76 -36.31 12.96 18.55
C ALA A 76 -35.30 11.96 19.10
N ALA A 77 -35.37 10.64 18.85
CA ALA A 77 -34.39 9.70 19.45
C ALA A 77 -33.60 8.89 18.42
N ASP A 78 -34.29 8.23 17.49
CA ASP A 78 -33.62 7.36 16.51
C ASP A 78 -33.07 8.11 15.29
N SER A 79 -33.54 9.34 15.06
CA SER A 79 -33.05 10.17 13.96
C SER A 79 -31.63 10.68 14.23
N ASP A 80 -31.33 11.04 15.48
CA ASP A 80 -30.00 11.52 15.87
C ASP A 80 -28.97 10.41 15.79
N GLN A 81 -29.29 9.20 16.26
CA GLN A 81 -28.39 8.05 16.16
C GLN A 81 -28.06 7.71 14.69
N LEU A 82 -29.05 7.71 13.80
CA LEU A 82 -28.81 7.48 12.37
C LEU A 82 -27.91 8.57 11.77
N LEU A 83 -28.18 9.84 12.10
CA LEU A 83 -27.39 10.97 11.61
C LEU A 83 -25.94 10.88 12.13
N ASP A 84 -25.74 10.49 13.38
CA ASP A 84 -24.41 10.25 13.97
C ASP A 84 -23.68 9.08 13.29
N GLU A 85 -24.39 8.01 12.95
CA GLU A 85 -23.82 6.88 12.20
C GLU A 85 -23.38 7.30 10.80
N LEU A 86 -24.20 8.08 10.11
CA LEU A 86 -23.90 8.60 8.78
C LEU A 86 -22.73 9.58 8.79
N ASP A 87 -22.70 10.51 9.75
CA ASP A 87 -21.60 11.45 9.93
C ASP A 87 -20.28 10.72 10.19
N ARG A 88 -20.30 9.69 11.06
CA ARG A 88 -19.13 8.85 11.34
C ARG A 88 -18.64 8.11 10.10
N GLU A 89 -19.55 7.57 9.28
CA GLU A 89 -19.19 6.93 8.02
C GLU A 89 -18.53 7.93 7.06
N LEU A 90 -19.14 9.10 6.88
CA LEU A 90 -18.62 10.16 6.01
C LEU A 90 -17.26 10.67 6.49
N ALA A 91 -17.08 10.86 7.80
CA ALA A 91 -15.80 11.23 8.39
C ALA A 91 -14.73 10.17 8.10
N GLY A 92 -15.06 8.88 8.21
CA GLY A 92 -14.18 7.77 7.84
C GLY A 92 -13.80 7.77 6.35
N GLN A 93 -14.77 8.03 5.47
CA GLN A 93 -14.54 8.16 4.03
C GLN A 93 -13.62 9.36 3.71
N MET A 94 -13.86 10.52 4.34
CA MET A 94 -13.03 11.72 4.20
C MET A 94 -11.60 11.46 4.67
N ALA A 95 -11.41 10.81 5.81
CA ALA A 95 -10.09 10.46 6.32
C ALA A 95 -9.34 9.52 5.36
N ARG A 96 -10.03 8.52 4.79
CA ARG A 96 -9.44 7.63 3.78
C ARG A 96 -9.03 8.39 2.51
N LEU A 97 -9.89 9.27 2.01
CA LEU A 97 -9.58 10.11 0.83
C LEU A 97 -8.43 11.08 1.11
N ALA A 98 -8.35 11.65 2.32
CA ALA A 98 -7.23 12.49 2.73
C ALA A 98 -5.90 11.74 2.71
N ARG A 99 -5.84 10.53 3.31
CA ARG A 99 -4.65 9.66 3.27
C ARG A 99 -4.24 9.31 1.83
N GLN A 100 -5.20 9.00 0.96
CA GLN A 100 -4.91 8.74 -0.46
C GLN A 100 -4.29 9.96 -1.16
N ARG A 101 -4.77 11.17 -0.85
CA ARG A 101 -4.19 12.41 -1.40
C ARG A 101 -2.79 12.68 -0.89
N GLU A 102 -2.50 12.37 0.38
CA GLU A 102 -1.16 12.48 0.96
C GLU A 102 -0.18 11.54 0.25
N VAL A 103 -0.55 10.27 0.07
CA VAL A 103 0.25 9.29 -0.70
C VAL A 103 0.53 9.78 -2.12
N ILE A 104 -0.49 10.28 -2.82
CA ILE A 104 -0.32 10.83 -4.17
C ILE A 104 0.64 12.03 -4.16
N ALA A 105 0.52 12.93 -3.18
CA ALA A 105 1.41 14.09 -3.08
C ALA A 105 2.87 13.65 -2.84
N GLN A 106 3.10 12.74 -1.91
CA GLN A 106 4.42 12.18 -1.62
C GLN A 106 5.06 11.53 -2.85
N LEU A 107 4.33 10.65 -3.55
CA LEU A 107 4.83 10.02 -4.77
C LEU A 107 5.17 11.05 -5.85
N ARG A 108 4.34 12.09 -6.01
CA ARG A 108 4.58 13.17 -6.98
C ARG A 108 5.79 14.03 -6.63
N ASP A 109 5.98 14.38 -5.37
CA ASP A 109 7.10 15.20 -4.91
C ASP A 109 8.46 14.52 -5.15
N HIS A 110 8.46 13.18 -5.12
CA HIS A 110 9.65 12.38 -5.41
C HIS A 110 9.75 11.91 -6.87
N HIS A 111 8.80 12.26 -7.73
CA HIS A 111 8.69 11.74 -9.10
C HIS A 111 8.69 10.20 -9.18
N ALA A 112 8.18 9.56 -8.13
CA ALA A 112 8.12 8.10 -8.02
C ALA A 112 6.97 7.52 -8.87
N ALA A 113 7.11 6.24 -9.20
CA ALA A 113 6.04 5.51 -9.87
C ALA A 113 4.83 5.29 -8.93
N PRO A 114 3.60 5.24 -9.45
CA PRO A 114 2.38 5.21 -8.63
C PRO A 114 2.13 3.89 -7.87
N ASP A 115 2.88 2.84 -8.19
CA ASP A 115 2.83 1.51 -7.62
C ASP A 115 3.95 1.24 -6.61
N LEU A 116 4.81 2.23 -6.33
CA LEU A 116 5.82 2.12 -5.30
C LEU A 116 5.24 2.45 -3.92
N PRO A 117 5.72 1.78 -2.85
CA PRO A 117 5.46 2.20 -1.48
C PRO A 117 5.92 3.65 -1.26
N PRO A 118 5.06 4.53 -0.72
CA PRO A 118 5.38 5.95 -0.58
C PRO A 118 6.57 6.21 0.36
N GLU A 119 6.79 5.35 1.35
CA GLU A 119 7.94 5.39 2.26
C GLU A 119 9.27 5.25 1.54
N LEU A 120 9.28 4.58 0.37
CA LEU A 120 10.47 4.32 -0.42
C LEU A 120 10.65 5.33 -1.57
N ALA A 121 9.64 6.16 -1.84
CA ALA A 121 9.66 7.16 -2.90
C ALA A 121 10.88 8.11 -2.86
N PRO A 122 11.37 8.60 -1.71
CA PRO A 122 12.53 9.49 -1.67
C PRO A 122 13.80 8.91 -2.31
N PHE A 123 13.97 7.58 -2.28
CA PHE A 123 15.21 6.90 -2.68
C PHE A 123 15.36 6.80 -4.20
N PHE A 124 14.26 6.52 -4.90
CA PHE A 124 14.25 6.40 -6.36
C PHE A 124 14.44 7.74 -7.09
N ARG A 125 14.39 8.87 -6.38
CA ARG A 125 14.79 10.18 -6.89
C ARG A 125 16.31 10.33 -7.00
N ALA A 126 17.06 9.70 -6.08
CA ALA A 126 18.50 9.89 -5.92
C ALA A 126 19.35 8.94 -6.77
N SER A 127 18.75 7.92 -7.38
CA SER A 127 19.41 7.12 -8.38
C SER A 127 18.37 6.78 -9.45
N PRO A 128 18.27 7.55 -10.55
CA PRO A 128 17.61 7.04 -11.73
C PRO A 128 18.53 5.96 -12.29
N SER A 129 18.46 4.75 -11.72
CA SER A 129 18.93 3.58 -12.44
C SER A 129 18.18 3.57 -13.77
N VAL A 130 18.92 3.37 -14.86
CA VAL A 130 18.36 3.23 -16.20
C VAL A 130 18.67 1.81 -16.65
N GLY A 131 17.79 1.17 -17.42
CA GLY A 131 18.02 -0.19 -17.89
C GLY A 131 17.58 -1.29 -16.92
N VAL A 132 18.20 -2.46 -17.03
CA VAL A 132 17.72 -3.71 -16.40
C VAL A 132 17.85 -3.68 -14.89
N LEU A 133 18.93 -3.08 -14.35
CA LEU A 133 19.13 -2.88 -12.91
C LEU A 133 18.01 -2.06 -12.26
N ALA A 134 17.47 -1.05 -12.96
CA ALA A 134 16.39 -0.20 -12.44
C ALA A 134 15.06 -0.94 -12.28
N ARG A 135 14.78 -1.81 -13.25
CA ARG A 135 13.59 -2.67 -13.22
C ARG A 135 13.73 -3.74 -12.15
N ILE A 136 14.94 -4.29 -12.01
CA ILE A 136 15.23 -5.28 -10.98
C ILE A 136 15.05 -4.66 -9.59
N ASP A 137 15.60 -3.48 -9.38
CA ASP A 137 15.49 -2.74 -8.13
C ASP A 137 14.03 -2.44 -7.77
N ARG A 138 13.20 -2.00 -8.74
CA ARG A 138 11.78 -1.69 -8.49
C ARG A 138 10.94 -2.91 -8.11
N ASP A 139 10.99 -3.99 -8.90
CA ASP A 139 10.14 -5.17 -8.68
C ASP A 139 10.53 -5.87 -7.36
N GLN A 140 11.84 -5.96 -7.08
CA GLN A 140 12.35 -6.47 -5.80
C GLN A 140 11.94 -5.57 -4.63
N THR A 141 11.92 -4.25 -4.81
CA THR A 141 11.51 -3.31 -3.77
C THR A 141 10.05 -3.49 -3.38
N VAL A 142 9.16 -3.68 -4.36
CA VAL A 142 7.73 -3.95 -4.08
C VAL A 142 7.57 -5.26 -3.31
N LEU A 143 8.33 -6.29 -3.66
CA LEU A 143 8.33 -7.57 -2.95
C LEU A 143 8.87 -7.43 -1.52
N LEU A 144 9.99 -6.75 -1.33
CA LEU A 144 10.57 -6.50 -0.01
C LEU A 144 9.63 -5.70 0.88
N ALA A 145 8.96 -4.69 0.34
CA ALA A 145 7.96 -3.93 1.08
C ALA A 145 6.76 -4.78 1.49
N HIS A 146 6.32 -5.69 0.61
CA HIS A 146 5.26 -6.65 0.94
C HIS A 146 5.69 -7.60 2.07
N LEU A 147 6.91 -8.15 2.00
CA LEU A 147 7.44 -9.08 3.00
C LEU A 147 7.76 -8.40 4.34
N ALA A 148 8.24 -7.16 4.30
CA ALA A 148 8.53 -6.39 5.52
C ALA A 148 7.26 -6.11 6.34
N GLY A 149 6.10 -6.00 5.68
CA GLY A 149 4.85 -5.63 6.33
C GLY A 149 4.92 -4.28 7.05
N GLU A 150 3.92 -3.95 7.86
CA GLU A 150 3.85 -2.65 8.54
C GLU A 150 4.98 -2.46 9.57
N GLU A 151 5.38 -3.51 10.28
CA GLU A 151 6.42 -3.45 11.32
C GLU A 151 7.84 -3.35 10.74
N GLY A 152 8.09 -4.00 9.61
CA GLY A 152 9.40 -4.01 8.93
C GLY A 152 9.63 -2.79 8.05
N MET A 153 8.58 -2.13 7.54
CA MET A 153 8.71 -0.99 6.62
C MET A 153 9.60 0.15 7.12
N PRO A 154 9.54 0.59 8.40
CA PRO A 154 10.45 1.62 8.90
C PRO A 154 11.92 1.21 8.84
N HIS A 155 12.23 -0.08 8.98
CA HIS A 155 13.58 -0.60 8.85
C HIS A 155 14.01 -0.66 7.38
N LEU A 156 13.12 -1.10 6.49
CA LEU A 156 13.34 -1.10 5.05
C LEU A 156 13.58 0.32 4.51
N ALA A 157 12.79 1.30 4.94
CA ALA A 157 12.97 2.70 4.55
C ALA A 157 14.35 3.24 5.00
N ARG A 158 14.76 3.00 6.25
CA ARG A 158 16.10 3.39 6.74
C ARG A 158 17.23 2.71 5.97
N LEU A 159 17.03 1.45 5.58
CA LEU A 159 17.98 0.72 4.73
C LEU A 159 18.16 1.44 3.40
N TYR A 160 17.07 1.74 2.70
CA TYR A 160 17.13 2.43 1.41
C TYR A 160 17.67 3.86 1.55
N GLU A 161 17.43 4.54 2.67
CA GLU A 161 18.01 5.87 2.97
C GLU A 161 19.53 5.83 2.99
N ARG A 162 20.10 4.88 3.73
CA ARG A 162 21.56 4.71 3.81
C ARG A 162 22.17 4.25 2.49
N LEU A 163 21.50 3.35 1.77
CA LEU A 163 21.92 2.95 0.43
C LEU A 163 21.91 4.14 -0.53
N SER A 164 20.89 4.99 -0.46
CA SER A 164 20.79 6.22 -1.23
C SER A 164 21.90 7.21 -0.88
N ASP A 165 22.22 7.40 0.39
CA ASP A 165 23.33 8.27 0.81
C ASP A 165 24.69 7.75 0.33
N ALA A 166 24.90 6.43 0.42
CA ALA A 166 26.09 5.78 -0.13
C ALA A 166 26.15 5.92 -1.66
N LEU A 167 25.04 5.75 -2.36
CA LEU A 167 24.90 6.01 -3.81
C LEU A 167 25.23 7.46 -4.17
N LEU A 168 24.71 8.43 -3.41
CA LEU A 168 24.98 9.86 -3.59
C LEU A 168 26.46 10.17 -3.37
N ALA A 169 27.08 9.61 -2.33
CA ALA A 169 28.51 9.71 -2.08
C ALA A 169 29.32 9.04 -3.21
N ALA A 170 28.80 7.95 -3.76
CA ALA A 170 29.39 7.18 -4.84
C ALA A 170 29.06 7.70 -6.24
N ARG A 171 28.31 8.81 -6.41
CA ARG A 171 27.97 9.41 -7.72
C ARG A 171 29.19 9.84 -8.57
N GLY A 172 30.40 9.59 -8.09
CA GLY A 172 31.61 9.56 -8.91
C GLY A 172 31.89 8.23 -9.64
N SER A 173 31.09 7.17 -9.44
CA SER A 173 31.35 5.82 -9.97
C SER A 173 30.35 5.40 -11.05
N ASP A 174 30.89 5.06 -12.24
CA ASP A 174 30.18 4.60 -13.45
C ASP A 174 29.60 3.18 -13.32
N LEU A 175 29.29 2.70 -12.10
CA LEU A 175 29.04 1.27 -11.82
C LEU A 175 27.80 0.73 -12.56
N SER A 176 26.70 1.50 -12.58
CA SER A 176 25.50 1.10 -13.31
C SER A 176 25.75 1.01 -14.81
N GLU A 177 26.43 2.00 -15.40
CA GLU A 177 26.73 1.99 -16.83
C GLU A 177 27.72 0.88 -17.20
N ARG A 178 28.72 0.62 -16.34
CA ARG A 178 29.66 -0.50 -16.51
C ARG A 178 28.94 -1.85 -16.45
N PHE A 179 27.97 -2.03 -15.56
CA PHE A 179 27.14 -3.24 -15.51
C PHE A 179 26.27 -3.39 -16.75
N ASP A 180 25.66 -2.31 -17.23
CA ASP A 180 24.84 -2.32 -18.45
C ASP A 180 25.66 -2.60 -19.72
N ARG A 181 26.95 -2.21 -19.72
CA ARG A 181 27.89 -2.50 -20.82
C ARG A 181 28.43 -3.93 -20.82
N LEU A 182 28.25 -4.71 -19.76
CA LEU A 182 28.66 -6.12 -19.75
C LEU A 182 27.90 -6.89 -20.83
N GLY A 183 28.63 -7.55 -21.72
CA GLY A 183 28.09 -8.28 -22.85
C GLY A 183 28.94 -9.49 -23.22
N PRO A 184 28.62 -10.24 -24.28
CA PRO A 184 29.29 -11.50 -24.62
C PRO A 184 30.82 -11.42 -24.73
N ASP A 185 31.34 -10.25 -25.11
CA ASP A 185 32.77 -9.99 -25.30
C ASP A 185 33.48 -9.49 -24.02
N SER A 186 32.76 -9.30 -22.92
CA SER A 186 33.35 -8.88 -21.65
C SER A 186 34.20 -9.99 -21.04
N SER A 187 35.40 -9.63 -20.60
CA SER A 187 36.38 -10.51 -19.98
C SER A 187 36.10 -10.73 -18.48
N ASP A 188 36.61 -11.84 -17.94
CA ASP A 188 36.54 -12.15 -16.51
C ASP A 188 37.17 -11.06 -15.64
N ALA A 189 38.20 -10.38 -16.16
CA ALA A 189 38.86 -9.28 -15.47
C ALA A 189 37.94 -8.04 -15.35
N GLU A 190 37.15 -7.75 -16.39
CA GLU A 190 36.19 -6.65 -16.37
C GLU A 190 35.03 -6.92 -15.41
N VAL A 191 34.53 -8.15 -15.38
CA VAL A 191 33.50 -8.59 -14.42
C VAL A 191 34.02 -8.48 -12.98
N THR A 192 35.22 -9.01 -12.72
CA THR A 192 35.82 -8.97 -11.37
C THR A 192 36.07 -7.54 -10.91
N ALA A 193 36.62 -6.68 -11.77
CA ALA A 193 36.87 -5.28 -11.45
C ALA A 193 35.59 -4.46 -11.22
N LEU A 194 34.44 -4.88 -11.78
CA LEU A 194 33.15 -4.30 -11.46
C LEU A 194 32.68 -4.72 -10.07
N VAL A 195 32.77 -6.02 -9.75
CA VAL A 195 32.37 -6.55 -8.45
C VAL A 195 33.20 -5.97 -7.31
N ASP A 196 34.52 -5.87 -7.47
CA ASP A 196 35.40 -5.29 -6.45
C ASP A 196 35.06 -3.80 -6.20
N ALA A 197 34.81 -3.04 -7.28
CA ALA A 197 34.40 -1.64 -7.16
C ALA A 197 33.01 -1.47 -6.52
N PHE A 198 32.09 -2.41 -6.75
CA PHE A 198 30.81 -2.46 -6.05
C PHE A 198 31.02 -2.72 -4.54
N LEU A 199 31.86 -3.68 -4.17
CA LEU A 199 32.13 -4.04 -2.78
C LEU A 199 32.88 -2.94 -2.01
N GLU A 200 33.70 -2.13 -2.68
CA GLU A 200 34.35 -0.96 -2.08
C GLU A 200 33.31 0.09 -1.68
N VAL A 201 32.32 0.33 -2.54
CA VAL A 201 31.27 1.33 -2.33
C VAL A 201 30.20 0.84 -1.34
N TYR A 202 29.66 -0.35 -1.56
CA TYR A 202 28.49 -0.85 -0.83
C TYR A 202 28.82 -1.77 0.34
N GLY A 203 30.04 -2.32 0.37
CA GLY A 203 30.47 -3.25 1.43
C GLY A 203 30.21 -2.73 2.85
N PRO A 204 30.62 -1.50 3.21
CA PRO A 204 30.37 -0.94 4.54
C PRO A 204 28.88 -0.85 4.90
N VAL A 205 28.01 -0.56 3.92
CA VAL A 205 26.57 -0.49 4.14
C VAL A 205 26.02 -1.90 4.38
N VAL A 206 26.45 -2.89 3.59
CA VAL A 206 26.04 -4.29 3.77
C VAL A 206 26.48 -4.85 5.11
N ASP A 207 27.72 -4.56 5.54
CA ASP A 207 28.28 -5.02 6.83
C ASP A 207 27.46 -4.45 8.01
N GLU A 208 27.11 -3.16 7.96
CA GLU A 208 26.26 -2.53 8.98
C GLU A 208 24.85 -3.14 9.02
N LEU A 209 24.28 -3.47 7.87
CA LEU A 209 22.93 -4.04 7.77
C LEU A 209 22.86 -5.48 8.29
N ALA A 210 23.86 -6.30 7.98
CA ALA A 210 24.00 -7.64 8.52
C ALA A 210 24.05 -7.59 10.07
N SER A 211 24.70 -6.57 10.63
CA SER A 211 24.77 -6.35 12.08
C SER A 211 23.45 -5.84 12.70
N ALA A 212 22.65 -5.09 11.94
CA ALA A 212 21.43 -4.44 12.41
C ALA A 212 20.22 -5.39 12.59
N ARG A 213 20.32 -6.66 12.16
CA ARG A 213 19.24 -7.67 12.23
C ARG A 213 17.89 -7.13 11.78
N VAL A 214 17.81 -6.63 10.55
CA VAL A 214 16.52 -6.26 9.95
C VAL A 214 15.66 -7.53 9.88
N PRO A 215 14.47 -7.56 10.52
CA PRO A 215 13.59 -8.72 10.46
C PRO A 215 12.89 -8.74 9.09
N LEU A 216 13.60 -9.21 8.07
CA LEU A 216 13.01 -9.60 6.80
C LEU A 216 12.82 -11.11 6.85
N ASP A 217 11.57 -11.57 6.95
CA ASP A 217 11.25 -12.98 6.77
C ASP A 217 11.26 -13.29 5.28
N LEU A 218 12.41 -13.74 4.79
CA LEU A 218 12.61 -14.13 3.39
C LEU A 218 12.16 -15.58 3.11
N GLY A 219 11.56 -16.27 4.08
CA GLY A 219 11.26 -17.70 4.05
C GLY A 219 10.62 -18.19 2.74
N GLY A 220 11.41 -18.92 1.94
CA GLY A 220 10.95 -19.54 0.69
C GLY A 220 10.84 -18.58 -0.51
N THR A 221 11.31 -17.33 -0.39
CA THR A 221 11.31 -16.34 -1.48
C THR A 221 12.63 -16.26 -2.25
N GLU A 222 13.68 -16.90 -1.75
CA GLU A 222 15.02 -16.98 -2.34
C GLU A 222 15.00 -17.49 -3.80
N ASP A 223 14.17 -18.50 -4.07
CA ASP A 223 13.96 -19.05 -5.41
C ASP A 223 13.37 -18.02 -6.39
N TYR A 224 12.50 -17.13 -5.90
CA TYR A 224 11.87 -16.09 -6.74
C TYR A 224 12.84 -14.95 -7.07
N PHE A 225 13.72 -14.58 -6.13
CA PHE A 225 14.80 -13.62 -6.43
C PHE A 225 15.74 -14.18 -7.50
N THR A 226 16.05 -15.48 -7.42
CA THR A 226 16.95 -16.19 -8.36
C THR A 226 16.32 -16.31 -9.76
N GLU A 227 15.06 -16.76 -9.87
CA GLU A 227 14.31 -16.86 -11.12
C GLU A 227 14.21 -15.50 -11.84
N PHE A 228 14.02 -14.44 -11.06
CA PHE A 228 13.89 -13.09 -11.59
C PHE A 228 15.20 -12.56 -12.18
N THR A 229 16.36 -12.85 -11.59
CA THR A 229 17.67 -12.52 -12.17
C THR A 229 18.00 -13.31 -13.43
N ASP A 230 17.68 -14.61 -13.46
CA ASP A 230 18.02 -15.51 -14.59
C ASP A 230 17.27 -15.14 -15.89
N THR A 231 16.11 -14.50 -15.78
CA THR A 231 15.27 -14.13 -16.95
C THR A 231 15.56 -12.74 -17.50
N LEU A 232 16.22 -11.87 -16.74
CA LEU A 232 16.45 -10.46 -17.08
C LEU A 232 17.90 -10.14 -17.45
N LEU A 233 18.87 -10.89 -16.92
CA LEU A 233 20.30 -10.62 -17.10
C LEU A 233 20.90 -11.42 -18.25
N ASN A 234 21.87 -10.83 -18.96
CA ASN A 234 22.70 -11.60 -19.88
C ASN A 234 23.73 -12.47 -19.12
N GLU A 235 24.42 -13.38 -19.82
CA GLU A 235 25.35 -14.33 -19.18
C GLU A 235 26.44 -13.65 -18.34
N GLN A 236 27.03 -12.55 -18.83
CA GLN A 236 28.10 -11.84 -18.11
C GLN A 236 27.58 -11.03 -16.93
N GLN A 237 26.40 -10.43 -17.05
CA GLN A 237 25.72 -9.76 -15.95
C GLN A 237 25.32 -10.74 -14.85
N LEU A 238 24.82 -11.93 -15.22
CA LEU A 238 24.49 -12.99 -14.28
C LEU A 238 25.73 -13.53 -13.58
N ARG A 239 26.85 -13.68 -14.29
CA ARG A 239 28.16 -14.02 -13.70
C ARG A 239 28.62 -12.97 -12.69
N ALA A 240 28.52 -11.68 -13.02
CA ALA A 240 28.84 -10.59 -12.11
C ALA A 240 27.99 -10.64 -10.83
N PHE A 241 26.68 -10.87 -10.98
CA PHE A 241 25.74 -10.98 -9.86
C PHE A 241 26.09 -12.17 -8.94
N LYS A 242 26.31 -13.36 -9.49
CA LYS A 242 26.70 -14.56 -8.73
C LYS A 242 28.03 -14.40 -8.00
N LEU A 243 29.01 -13.73 -8.65
CA LEU A 243 30.30 -13.45 -8.03
C LEU A 243 30.16 -12.46 -6.87
N LEU A 244 29.32 -11.43 -7.01
CA LEU A 244 29.00 -10.48 -5.96
C LEU A 244 28.34 -11.18 -4.76
N GLU A 245 27.33 -12.02 -5.00
CA GLU A 245 26.64 -12.80 -3.97
C GLU A 245 27.63 -13.67 -3.17
N ALA A 246 28.47 -14.44 -3.86
CA ALA A 246 29.50 -15.27 -3.22
C ALA A 246 30.45 -14.46 -2.32
N ARG A 247 30.91 -13.30 -2.80
CA ARG A 247 31.79 -12.41 -2.03
C ARG A 247 31.09 -11.78 -0.82
N LEU A 248 29.80 -11.49 -0.90
CA LEU A 248 29.02 -10.97 0.23
C LEU A 248 28.82 -12.04 1.31
N VAL A 249 28.56 -13.29 0.93
CA VAL A 249 28.48 -14.44 1.87
C VAL A 249 29.81 -14.70 2.56
N GLU A 250 30.92 -14.65 1.84
CA GLU A 250 32.26 -14.75 2.43
C GLU A 250 32.57 -13.62 3.42
N ARG A 251 31.98 -12.44 3.21
CA ARG A 251 32.18 -11.26 4.05
C ARG A 251 31.35 -11.34 5.33
N SER A 252 30.09 -11.76 5.25
CA SER A 252 29.22 -11.95 6.43
C SER A 252 29.70 -13.07 7.36
N THR A 253 30.19 -14.18 6.79
CA THR A 253 30.74 -15.30 7.57
C THR A 253 32.06 -14.97 8.29
N ARG A 254 32.83 -13.99 7.78
CA ARG A 254 34.08 -13.54 8.42
C ARG A 254 33.82 -12.69 9.67
N ASP A 255 32.73 -11.93 9.70
CA ASP A 255 32.33 -11.12 10.87
C ASP A 255 31.64 -11.95 11.98
N GLU A 256 30.92 -13.03 11.65
CA GLU A 256 30.39 -13.95 12.66
C GLU A 256 31.48 -14.68 13.47
N VAL A 257 32.65 -14.94 12.87
CA VAL A 257 33.79 -15.61 13.53
C VAL A 257 34.57 -14.64 14.44
N ALA A 258 34.45 -13.33 14.26
CA ALA A 258 35.16 -12.31 15.04
C ALA A 258 34.49 -11.95 16.39
N VAL A 259 33.25 -12.41 16.64
CA VAL A 259 32.56 -12.21 17.92
C VAL A 259 32.89 -13.38 18.87
N GLU A 260 34.06 -13.30 19.52
CA GLU A 260 34.44 -14.24 20.59
C GLU A 260 33.38 -14.18 21.72
N PRO A 261 32.83 -15.32 22.18
CA PRO A 261 31.83 -15.30 23.23
C PRO A 261 32.45 -14.81 24.55
N PRO A 262 31.74 -14.02 25.38
CA PRO A 262 32.31 -13.50 26.62
C PRO A 262 32.75 -14.64 27.54
N PRO A 263 33.81 -14.44 28.34
CA PRO A 263 34.38 -15.51 29.16
C PRO A 263 33.34 -16.00 30.15
N GLN A 264 32.99 -17.29 30.04
CA GLN A 264 32.09 -17.95 30.97
C GLN A 264 32.72 -17.90 32.37
N THR A 265 32.18 -17.02 33.22
CA THR A 265 32.46 -17.05 34.66
C THR A 265 32.01 -18.41 35.20
N ARG A 266 32.98 -19.29 35.48
CA ARG A 266 32.77 -20.53 36.24
C ARG A 266 32.20 -20.15 37.62
N SER A 267 30.88 -20.23 37.78
CA SER A 267 30.26 -20.16 39.10
C SER A 267 30.65 -21.42 39.86
N ARG A 268 31.55 -21.23 40.84
CA ARG A 268 31.93 -22.21 41.84
C ARG A 268 30.66 -22.72 42.52
N GLY A 269 30.36 -24.01 42.35
CA GLY A 269 29.19 -24.65 42.93
C GLY A 269 29.13 -24.48 44.45
N MET A 270 28.06 -23.85 44.91
CA MET A 270 27.69 -23.79 46.32
C MET A 270 26.59 -24.84 46.54
N ARG A 271 26.95 -25.91 47.25
CA ARG A 271 26.04 -26.98 47.68
C ARG A 271 24.99 -26.44 48.64
N ARG A 272 23.74 -26.88 48.48
CA ARG A 272 22.66 -27.00 49.48
C ARG A 272 21.50 -27.71 48.79
N SER A 273 21.36 -29.05 48.86
CA SER A 273 20.77 -29.87 49.92
C SER A 273 19.35 -29.44 50.35
N GLN A 274 18.38 -30.34 50.08
CA GLN A 274 17.11 -30.58 50.81
C GLN A 274 15.97 -29.56 50.55
N PHE A 275 14.68 -29.86 50.36
CA PHE A 275 13.76 -31.02 50.54
C PHE A 275 12.44 -30.64 49.79
N TRP A 276 11.84 -31.47 48.92
CA TRP A 276 10.63 -32.36 49.04
C TRP A 276 9.25 -31.70 49.14
N GLU A 277 8.31 -32.31 48.38
CA GLU A 277 6.82 -32.34 48.52
C GLU A 277 6.00 -31.04 48.47
#